data_AF-A0AAJ3P8Q3-F1
#
_entry.id   AF-A0AAJ3P8Q3-F1
#
_cell.length_a   1.000
_cell.length_b   1.000
_cell.length_c   1.000
_cell.angle_alpha   90.00
_cell.angle_beta   90.00
_cell.angle_gamma   90.00
#
_symmetry.space_group_name_H-M   'P 1'
#
loop_
_entity.id
_entity.type
_entity.pdbx_description
1 polymer ?
#
loop_
_entity_poly.entity_id
_entity_poly.type
_entity_poly.pdbx_seq_one_letter_code
_entity_poly.pdbx_strand_id
1 'polypeptide(L)'
;MTASTLTERYISATIRSLAPDTQDEVRAELEAAIADAVDARREQGESPEEAERAVLTDLGDPGILAAGYADRPLHLIGPRYYLTWWRLLKLLLFIVPPFAAVGVAIGQLITGGGPGEVIGAVVSVTLSVIVHLCFWVTLVFVVLERTGADTGVRWNVDQLPEPTEHGAARADVIASLVFLLAGIGAIVWDATLGFFPTGGDPIPILAPALWPVGIGILLALMIAEAVLAVAVYARRRWTVAAAVVNTVLAVAFAVWALTLLLQGELLNPAFLEFVFTDNGVDADTMRVLTVITGVGLVAFPAWDIVDGWMKTARARGIG
;
A
#
# COMPACT_ATOMS: atom_id res chain seq x y z
N MET A 1 -65.50 1.87 6.26
CA MET A 1 -64.19 1.67 5.60
C MET A 1 -63.92 2.90 4.75
N THR A 2 -63.42 3.97 5.35
CA THR A 2 -63.02 5.18 4.63
C THR A 2 -61.74 4.87 3.86
N ALA A 3 -61.73 5.15 2.55
CA ALA A 3 -60.53 5.02 1.74
C ALA A 3 -59.42 5.85 2.39
N SER A 4 -58.24 5.26 2.63
CA SER A 4 -57.09 6.00 3.16
C SER A 4 -56.71 7.09 2.14
N THR A 5 -56.67 8.35 2.58
CA THR A 5 -56.21 9.48 1.76
C THR A 5 -54.75 9.28 1.33
N LEU A 6 -54.31 9.96 0.27
CA LEU A 6 -52.91 9.87 -0.17
C LEU A 6 -51.97 10.37 0.93
N THR A 7 -52.40 11.37 1.67
CA THR A 7 -51.74 11.91 2.86
C THR A 7 -51.49 10.84 3.92
N GLU A 8 -52.51 10.08 4.34
CA GLU A 8 -52.33 9.04 5.37
C GLU A 8 -51.33 7.96 4.91
N ARG A 9 -51.37 7.60 3.62
CA ARG A 9 -50.42 6.64 3.04
C ARG A 9 -49.00 7.20 3.02
N TYR A 10 -48.83 8.48 2.70
CA TYR A 10 -47.53 9.15 2.66
C TYR A 10 -46.92 9.28 4.06
N ILE A 11 -47.71 9.73 5.04
CA ILE A 11 -47.27 9.86 6.43
C ILE A 11 -46.93 8.50 7.01
N SER A 12 -47.80 7.50 6.83
CA SER A 12 -47.54 6.12 7.25
C SER A 12 -46.29 5.53 6.60
N ALA A 13 -45.99 5.86 5.34
CA ALA A 13 -44.76 5.43 4.67
C ALA A 13 -43.52 6.12 5.25
N THR A 14 -43.61 7.41 5.56
CA THR A 14 -42.53 8.23 6.12
C THR A 14 -42.16 7.75 7.52
N ILE A 15 -43.13 7.66 8.43
CA ILE A 15 -42.86 7.36 9.84
C ILE A 15 -42.47 5.90 10.10
N ARG A 16 -42.80 4.97 9.19
CA ARG A 16 -42.52 3.52 9.36
C ARG A 16 -41.04 3.22 9.61
N SER A 17 -40.14 4.05 9.09
CA SER A 17 -38.69 3.86 9.22
C SER A 17 -38.06 4.56 10.44
N LEU A 18 -38.86 5.35 11.17
CA LEU A 18 -38.43 6.11 12.35
C LEU A 18 -38.51 5.28 13.63
N ALA A 19 -37.79 5.72 14.67
CA ALA A 19 -37.83 5.08 15.98
C ALA A 19 -39.22 5.28 16.64
N PRO A 20 -39.78 4.28 17.35
CA PRO A 20 -41.17 4.32 17.81
C PRO A 20 -41.53 5.54 18.68
N ASP A 21 -40.57 6.04 19.44
CA ASP A 21 -40.64 7.22 20.31
C ASP A 21 -40.77 8.54 19.53
N THR A 22 -40.31 8.58 18.28
CA THR A 22 -40.38 9.77 17.40
C THR A 22 -41.54 9.73 16.40
N GLN A 23 -42.18 8.56 16.22
CA GLN A 23 -43.21 8.38 15.19
C GLN A 23 -44.44 9.26 15.40
N ASP A 24 -44.91 9.38 16.65
CA ASP A 24 -46.12 10.13 16.97
C ASP A 24 -45.92 11.65 16.82
N GLU A 25 -44.76 12.15 17.22
CA GLU A 25 -44.38 13.56 17.07
C GLU A 25 -44.27 13.95 15.58
N VAL A 26 -43.50 13.18 14.81
CA VAL A 26 -43.30 13.42 13.38
C VAL A 26 -44.60 13.23 12.59
N ARG A 27 -45.46 12.29 12.99
CA ARG A 27 -46.80 12.16 12.41
C ARG A 27 -47.61 13.44 12.60
N ALA A 28 -47.71 13.95 13.83
CA ALA A 28 -48.51 15.15 14.11
C ALA A 28 -47.97 16.38 13.37
N GLU A 29 -46.64 16.52 13.29
CA GLU A 29 -45.98 17.59 12.54
C GLU A 29 -46.31 17.51 11.04
N LEU A 30 -46.17 16.33 10.43
CA LEU A 30 -46.48 16.12 9.01
C LEU A 30 -47.96 16.29 8.70
N GLU A 31 -48.86 15.83 9.58
CA GLU A 31 -50.31 16.01 9.43
C GLU A 31 -50.67 17.50 9.39
N ALA A 32 -50.12 18.30 10.32
CA ALA A 32 -50.34 19.74 10.35
C ALA A 32 -49.72 20.45 9.13
N ALA A 33 -48.45 20.18 8.82
CA ALA A 33 -47.75 20.84 7.73
C ALA A 33 -48.36 20.53 6.35
N ILE A 34 -48.79 19.29 6.11
CA ILE A 34 -49.46 18.90 4.86
C ILE A 34 -50.84 19.53 4.78
N ALA A 35 -51.62 19.55 5.87
CA ALA A 35 -52.94 20.18 5.89
C ALA A 35 -52.85 21.68 5.55
N ASP A 36 -51.93 22.41 6.19
CA ASP A 36 -51.71 23.83 5.94
C ASP A 36 -51.28 24.10 4.48
N ALA A 37 -50.38 23.28 3.94
CA ALA A 37 -49.91 23.41 2.56
C ALA A 37 -51.01 23.11 1.52
N VAL A 38 -51.86 22.11 1.79
CA VAL A 38 -53.00 21.78 0.92
C VAL A 38 -54.04 22.90 0.95
N ASP A 39 -54.40 23.42 2.13
CA ASP A 39 -55.37 24.49 2.24
C ASP A 39 -54.90 25.79 1.57
N ALA A 40 -53.61 26.13 1.66
CA ALA A 40 -53.02 27.27 0.96
C ALA A 40 -53.13 27.16 -0.57
N ARG A 41 -53.03 25.96 -1.15
CA ARG A 41 -53.24 25.74 -2.59
C ARG A 41 -54.71 25.75 -2.99
N ARG A 42 -55.59 25.28 -2.10
CA ARG A 42 -57.04 25.36 -2.30
C ARG A 42 -57.53 26.80 -2.32
N GLU A 43 -56.97 27.67 -1.48
CA GLU A 43 -57.24 29.12 -1.52
C GLU A 43 -56.81 29.78 -2.84
N GLN A 44 -55.83 29.19 -3.54
CA GLN A 44 -55.37 29.63 -4.87
C GLN A 44 -56.25 29.07 -6.01
N GLY A 45 -57.28 28.29 -5.70
CA GLY A 45 -58.27 27.78 -6.64
C GLY A 45 -57.99 26.38 -7.20
N GLU A 46 -57.00 25.65 -6.65
CA GLU A 46 -56.76 24.24 -7.01
C GLU A 46 -57.85 23.32 -6.44
N SER A 47 -58.16 22.23 -7.15
CA SER A 47 -59.07 21.21 -6.62
C SER A 47 -58.42 20.45 -5.45
N PRO A 48 -59.21 19.90 -4.49
CA PRO A 48 -58.66 19.20 -3.33
C PRO A 48 -57.70 18.04 -3.69
N GLU A 49 -58.00 17.30 -4.76
CA GLU A 49 -57.18 16.16 -5.20
C GLU A 49 -55.87 16.59 -5.88
N GLU A 50 -55.90 17.69 -6.64
CA GLU A 50 -54.72 18.26 -7.29
C GLU A 50 -53.79 18.91 -6.26
N ALA A 51 -54.35 19.65 -5.31
CA ALA A 51 -53.62 20.26 -4.20
C ALA A 51 -52.91 19.20 -3.35
N GLU A 52 -53.62 18.12 -2.95
CA GLU A 52 -53.03 17.01 -2.18
C GLU A 52 -51.88 16.35 -2.96
N ARG A 53 -52.07 16.03 -4.24
CA ARG A 53 -51.02 15.43 -5.06
C ARG A 53 -49.82 16.34 -5.25
N ALA A 54 -50.04 17.63 -5.47
CA ALA A 54 -48.95 18.58 -5.70
C ALA A 54 -48.10 18.77 -4.43
N VAL A 55 -48.72 18.92 -3.26
CA VAL A 55 -48.00 19.02 -1.98
C VAL A 55 -47.17 17.76 -1.72
N LEU A 56 -47.75 16.57 -1.88
CA LEU A 56 -47.01 15.32 -1.67
C LEU A 56 -45.89 15.11 -2.70
N THR A 57 -46.07 15.63 -3.92
CA THR A 57 -45.02 15.61 -4.95
C THR A 57 -43.87 16.57 -4.61
N ASP A 58 -44.18 17.75 -4.11
CA ASP A 58 -43.19 18.74 -3.66
C ASP A 58 -42.37 18.23 -2.47
N LEU A 59 -42.99 17.47 -1.56
CA LEU A 59 -42.31 16.81 -0.44
C LEU A 59 -41.36 15.69 -0.88
N GLY A 60 -41.58 15.10 -2.06
CA GLY A 60 -40.69 14.10 -2.64
C GLY A 60 -40.78 12.72 -2.00
N ASP A 61 -39.69 11.94 -2.05
CA ASP A 61 -39.67 10.55 -1.58
C ASP A 61 -39.80 10.46 -0.04
N PRO A 62 -40.79 9.72 0.49
CA PRO A 62 -41.02 9.64 1.94
C PRO A 62 -39.86 8.98 2.70
N GLY A 63 -39.04 8.15 2.06
CA GLY A 63 -37.83 7.57 2.64
C GLY A 63 -36.69 8.57 2.78
N ILE A 64 -36.56 9.51 1.84
CA ILE A 64 -35.61 10.63 1.95
C ILE A 64 -36.06 11.58 3.06
N LEU A 65 -37.35 11.90 3.11
CA LEU A 65 -37.92 12.76 4.15
C LEU A 65 -37.72 12.15 5.55
N ALA A 66 -37.97 10.84 5.68
CA ALA A 66 -37.75 10.12 6.94
C ALA A 66 -36.27 10.07 7.36
N ALA A 67 -35.34 9.97 6.41
CA ALA A 67 -33.91 10.01 6.73
C ALA A 67 -33.49 11.36 7.35
N GLY A 68 -34.15 12.46 6.97
CA GLY A 68 -33.97 13.78 7.58
C GLY A 68 -34.42 13.82 9.05
N TYR A 69 -35.58 13.25 9.37
CA TYR A 69 -36.08 13.17 10.75
C TYR A 69 -35.28 12.20 11.63
N ALA A 70 -34.78 11.10 11.06
CA ALA A 70 -34.03 10.10 11.82
C ALA A 70 -32.56 10.49 12.11
N ASP A 71 -32.10 11.64 11.59
CA ASP A 71 -30.68 12.03 11.55
C ASP A 71 -29.79 10.87 11.08
N ARG A 72 -30.35 9.99 10.23
CA ARG A 72 -29.72 8.77 9.75
C ARG A 72 -29.19 9.04 8.37
N PRO A 73 -27.87 9.23 8.22
CA PRO A 73 -27.33 9.44 6.91
C PRO A 73 -27.55 8.21 6.01
N LEU A 74 -27.96 8.47 4.78
CA LEU A 74 -28.18 7.46 3.73
C LEU A 74 -26.87 6.95 3.10
N HIS A 75 -25.72 7.51 3.49
CA HIS A 75 -24.41 7.08 3.00
C HIS A 75 -23.92 5.81 3.70
N LEU A 76 -23.13 5.01 2.97
CA LEU A 76 -22.48 3.81 3.53
C LEU A 76 -21.35 4.18 4.51
N ILE A 77 -20.57 5.22 4.17
CA ILE A 77 -19.50 5.81 4.98
C ILE A 77 -19.62 7.33 4.83
N GLY A 78 -19.72 8.05 5.95
CA GLY A 78 -19.95 9.48 5.94
C GLY A 78 -18.70 10.33 5.78
N PRO A 79 -18.87 11.65 5.57
CA PRO A 79 -17.75 12.59 5.47
C PRO A 79 -16.78 12.50 6.66
N ARG A 80 -17.31 12.18 7.85
CA ARG A 80 -16.53 12.01 9.08
C ARG A 80 -15.45 10.93 8.97
N TYR A 81 -15.76 9.80 8.32
CA TYR A 81 -14.84 8.66 8.22
C TYR A 81 -14.25 8.43 6.84
N TYR A 82 -14.85 9.01 5.81
CA TYR A 82 -14.48 8.76 4.43
C TYR A 82 -12.98 9.00 4.15
N LEU A 83 -12.41 10.11 4.63
CA LEU A 83 -11.00 10.42 4.40
C LEU A 83 -10.06 9.45 5.13
N THR A 84 -10.39 9.07 6.36
CA THR A 84 -9.59 8.11 7.15
C THR A 84 -9.65 6.72 6.52
N TRP A 85 -10.85 6.25 6.16
CA TRP A 85 -11.07 5.00 5.41
C TRP A 85 -10.26 5.00 4.12
N TRP A 86 -10.36 6.07 3.33
CA TRP A 86 -9.71 6.15 2.02
C TRP A 86 -8.19 6.14 2.11
N ARG A 87 -7.62 6.89 3.06
CA ARG A 87 -6.17 6.92 3.32
C ARG A 87 -5.68 5.54 3.79
N LEU A 88 -6.38 4.93 4.74
CA LEU A 88 -6.01 3.62 5.28
C LEU A 88 -6.10 2.53 4.21
N LEU A 89 -7.20 2.49 3.45
CA LEU A 89 -7.39 1.51 2.39
C LEU A 89 -6.30 1.64 1.31
N LYS A 90 -6.00 2.87 0.87
CA LYS A 90 -4.90 3.11 -0.07
C LYS A 90 -3.55 2.67 0.48
N LEU A 91 -3.24 3.00 1.73
CA LEU A 91 -2.00 2.61 2.37
C LEU A 91 -1.86 1.08 2.43
N LEU A 92 -2.92 0.39 2.87
CA LEU A 92 -2.96 -1.07 2.94
C LEU A 92 -2.83 -1.71 1.56
N LEU A 93 -3.54 -1.22 0.55
CA LEU A 93 -3.45 -1.74 -0.82
C LEU A 93 -2.10 -1.46 -1.47
N PHE A 94 -1.39 -0.40 -1.07
CA PHE A 94 -0.06 -0.11 -1.58
C PHE A 94 1.01 -1.01 -0.94
N ILE A 95 0.86 -1.34 0.34
CA ILE A 95 1.88 -2.09 1.11
C ILE A 95 1.64 -3.59 1.05
N VAL A 96 0.44 -4.04 1.47
CA VAL A 96 0.20 -5.44 1.81
C VAL A 96 0.28 -6.38 0.60
N PRO A 97 -0.33 -6.09 -0.57
CA PRO A 97 -0.30 -7.01 -1.71
C PRO A 97 1.11 -7.29 -2.25
N PRO A 98 2.01 -6.29 -2.43
CA PRO A 98 3.40 -6.57 -2.80
C PRO A 98 4.14 -7.50 -1.83
N PHE A 99 4.00 -7.28 -0.51
CA PHE A 99 4.64 -8.16 0.48
C PHE A 99 4.05 -9.56 0.47
N ALA A 100 2.73 -9.70 0.33
CA ALA A 100 2.08 -11.00 0.20
C ALA A 100 2.56 -11.74 -1.06
N ALA A 101 2.65 -11.03 -2.20
CA ALA A 101 3.15 -11.59 -3.46
C ALA A 101 4.60 -12.11 -3.31
N VAL A 102 5.49 -11.33 -2.69
CA VAL A 102 6.88 -11.74 -2.44
C VAL A 102 6.94 -12.93 -1.50
N GLY A 103 6.19 -12.92 -0.39
CA GLY A 103 6.16 -14.01 0.57
C GLY A 103 5.69 -15.33 -0.03
N VAL A 104 4.63 -15.28 -0.85
CA VAL A 104 4.11 -16.45 -1.57
C VAL A 104 5.11 -16.94 -2.62
N ALA A 105 5.73 -16.04 -3.37
CA ALA A 105 6.74 -16.40 -4.37
C ALA A 105 7.93 -17.11 -3.71
N ILE A 106 8.45 -16.58 -2.61
CA ILE A 106 9.51 -17.22 -1.81
C ILE A 106 9.06 -18.61 -1.35
N GLY A 107 7.86 -18.72 -0.78
CA GLY A 107 7.33 -20.00 -0.29
C GLY A 107 7.25 -21.06 -1.40
N GLN A 108 6.73 -20.70 -2.58
CA GLN A 108 6.64 -21.60 -3.73
C GLN A 108 8.01 -22.00 -4.27
N LEU A 109 8.97 -21.07 -4.34
CA LEU A 109 10.33 -21.36 -4.77
C LEU A 109 11.06 -22.30 -3.80
N ILE A 110 10.84 -22.13 -2.48
CA ILE A 110 11.40 -23.03 -1.46
C ILE A 110 10.85 -24.45 -1.62
N THR A 111 9.55 -24.59 -1.87
CA THR A 111 8.92 -25.90 -2.09
C THR A 111 9.25 -26.53 -3.44
N GLY A 112 10.04 -25.85 -4.29
CA GLY A 112 10.43 -26.34 -5.61
C GLY A 112 9.33 -26.21 -6.67
N GLY A 113 8.38 -25.30 -6.47
CA GLY A 113 7.28 -25.05 -7.40
C GLY A 113 7.77 -24.53 -8.75
N GLY A 114 7.12 -24.97 -9.82
CA GLY A 114 7.44 -24.52 -11.18
C GLY A 114 7.03 -23.06 -11.43
N PRO A 115 7.54 -22.40 -12.49
CA PRO A 115 7.20 -21.00 -12.78
C PRO A 115 5.69 -20.73 -12.90
N GLY A 116 4.94 -21.66 -13.49
CA GLY A 116 3.47 -21.56 -13.60
C GLY A 116 2.75 -21.64 -12.25
N GLU A 117 3.25 -22.47 -11.33
CA GLU A 117 2.69 -22.61 -9.97
C GLU A 117 2.98 -21.37 -9.13
N VAL A 118 4.21 -20.85 -9.20
CA VAL A 118 4.60 -19.59 -8.55
C VAL A 118 3.69 -18.45 -9.04
N ILE A 119 3.53 -18.28 -10.35
CA ILE A 119 2.68 -17.23 -10.92
C ILE A 119 1.21 -17.42 -10.50
N GLY A 120 0.69 -18.64 -10.59
CA GLY A 120 -0.69 -18.95 -10.20
C GLY A 120 -0.96 -18.67 -8.73
N ALA A 121 -0.04 -19.05 -7.85
CA ALA A 121 -0.13 -18.79 -6.41
C ALA A 121 -0.03 -17.28 -6.10
N VAL A 122 0.92 -16.57 -6.71
CA VAL A 122 1.09 -15.13 -6.52
C VAL A 122 -0.18 -14.39 -6.95
N VAL A 123 -0.70 -14.68 -8.14
CA VAL A 123 -1.92 -14.00 -8.65
C VAL A 123 -3.13 -14.30 -7.77
N SER A 124 -3.36 -15.57 -7.44
CA SER A 124 -4.52 -15.97 -6.64
C SER A 124 -4.48 -15.40 -5.22
N VAL A 125 -3.34 -15.48 -4.53
CA VAL A 125 -3.20 -14.95 -3.18
C VAL A 125 -3.25 -13.43 -3.18
N THR A 126 -2.58 -12.75 -4.11
CA THR A 126 -2.60 -11.28 -4.19
C THR A 126 -4.01 -10.76 -4.44
N LEU A 127 -4.76 -11.37 -5.35
CA LEU A 127 -6.15 -11.01 -5.61
C LEU A 127 -7.03 -11.23 -4.38
N SER A 128 -6.87 -12.39 -3.71
CA SER A 128 -7.58 -12.69 -2.47
C SER A 128 -7.29 -11.64 -1.39
N VAL A 129 -6.02 -11.28 -1.18
CA VAL A 129 -5.60 -10.26 -0.22
C VAL A 129 -6.24 -8.91 -0.52
N ILE A 130 -6.23 -8.47 -1.78
CA ILE A 130 -6.87 -7.22 -2.20
C ILE A 130 -8.37 -7.23 -1.86
N VAL A 131 -9.07 -8.32 -2.19
CA VAL A 131 -10.50 -8.46 -1.89
C VAL A 131 -10.75 -8.40 -0.38
N HIS A 132 -9.97 -9.13 0.42
CA HIS A 132 -10.10 -9.13 1.88
C HIS A 132 -9.83 -7.75 2.48
N LEU A 133 -8.81 -7.03 2.01
CA LEU A 133 -8.53 -5.67 2.48
C LEU A 133 -9.67 -4.73 2.15
N CYS A 134 -10.14 -4.72 0.91
CA CYS A 134 -11.28 -3.89 0.50
C CYS A 134 -12.54 -4.20 1.32
N PHE A 135 -12.85 -5.48 1.50
CA PHE A 135 -14.05 -5.91 2.21
C PHE A 135 -13.99 -5.58 3.70
N TRP A 136 -12.97 -6.07 4.41
CA TRP A 136 -12.90 -5.94 5.87
C TRP A 136 -12.65 -4.52 6.34
N VAL A 137 -11.77 -3.76 5.65
CA VAL A 137 -11.56 -2.36 5.98
C VAL A 137 -12.85 -1.57 5.79
N THR A 138 -13.53 -1.75 4.65
CA THR A 138 -14.81 -1.07 4.41
C THR A 138 -15.85 -1.47 5.46
N LEU A 139 -16.01 -2.76 5.74
CA LEU A 139 -16.97 -3.25 6.73
C LEU A 139 -16.75 -2.64 8.12
N VAL A 140 -15.50 -2.57 8.59
CA VAL A 140 -15.17 -1.92 9.87
C VAL A 140 -15.62 -0.47 9.88
N PHE A 141 -15.35 0.29 8.81
CA PHE A 141 -15.78 1.68 8.72
C PHE A 141 -17.29 1.86 8.60
N VAL A 142 -18.00 0.92 7.96
CA VAL A 142 -19.46 0.89 8.00
C VAL A 142 -19.96 0.69 9.42
N VAL A 143 -19.36 -0.25 10.19
CA VAL A 143 -19.74 -0.47 11.59
C VAL A 143 -19.45 0.76 12.46
N LEU A 144 -18.32 1.44 12.24
CA LEU A 144 -18.00 2.68 12.95
C LEU A 144 -18.97 3.81 12.62
N GLU A 145 -19.39 3.95 11.35
CA GLU A 145 -20.42 4.91 10.92
C GLU A 145 -21.74 4.63 11.63
N ARG A 146 -22.15 3.36 11.71
CA ARG A 146 -23.43 2.96 12.33
C ARG A 146 -23.44 3.07 13.85
N THR A 147 -22.31 2.89 14.51
CA THR A 147 -22.21 2.95 15.98
C THR A 147 -21.88 4.34 16.51
N GLY A 148 -21.44 5.27 15.65
CA GLY A 148 -21.02 6.60 16.09
C GLY A 148 -19.63 6.63 16.76
N ALA A 149 -18.97 5.49 16.95
CA ALA A 149 -17.80 5.32 17.82
C ALA A 149 -16.61 6.21 17.43
N ASP A 150 -16.12 7.06 18.33
CA ASP A 150 -14.97 7.94 18.07
C ASP A 150 -13.72 7.10 17.70
N THR A 151 -13.09 7.45 16.58
CA THR A 151 -11.87 6.77 16.10
C THR A 151 -10.61 7.16 16.87
N GLY A 152 -10.70 8.13 17.79
CA GLY A 152 -9.58 8.61 18.59
C GLY A 152 -8.55 9.42 17.81
N VAL A 153 -8.63 9.43 16.48
CA VAL A 153 -7.77 10.24 15.60
C VAL A 153 -8.44 11.59 15.39
N ARG A 154 -8.07 12.56 16.24
CA ARG A 154 -8.42 13.96 16.02
C ARG A 154 -7.31 14.64 15.24
N TRP A 155 -7.70 15.34 14.19
CA TRP A 155 -6.80 16.24 13.51
C TRP A 155 -6.44 17.40 14.44
N ASN A 156 -5.15 17.74 14.53
CA ASN A 156 -4.67 18.98 15.13
C ASN A 156 -3.69 19.68 14.18
N VAL A 157 -3.48 20.97 14.40
CA VAL A 157 -2.59 21.81 13.59
C VAL A 157 -1.16 21.28 13.59
N ASP A 158 -0.74 20.63 14.67
CA ASP A 158 0.60 20.05 14.81
C ASP A 158 0.86 18.86 13.86
N GLN A 159 -0.19 18.27 13.24
CA GLN A 159 -0.05 17.25 12.20
C GLN A 159 0.25 17.83 10.81
N LEU A 160 0.41 19.15 10.68
CA LEU A 160 0.84 19.76 9.43
C LEU A 160 2.24 19.26 9.07
N PRO A 161 2.46 18.71 7.87
CA PRO A 161 3.79 18.30 7.43
C PRO A 161 4.72 19.50 7.44
N GLU A 162 5.84 19.40 8.15
CA GLU A 162 6.90 20.39 8.04
C GLU A 162 7.44 20.38 6.60
N PRO A 163 7.55 21.56 5.95
CA PRO A 163 8.23 21.67 4.67
C PRO A 163 9.68 21.19 4.85
N THR A 164 10.01 20.03 4.29
CA THR A 164 11.37 19.48 4.42
C THR A 164 12.32 20.25 3.53
N GLU A 165 13.01 21.24 4.10
CA GLU A 165 14.13 21.89 3.44
C GLU A 165 15.40 21.05 3.56
N HIS A 166 15.90 20.57 2.40
CA HIS A 166 17.32 20.34 2.03
C HIS A 166 18.24 19.44 2.90
N GLY A 167 17.96 19.18 4.18
CA GLY A 167 18.81 18.40 5.09
C GLY A 167 18.82 16.90 4.80
N ALA A 168 17.68 16.35 4.39
CA ALA A 168 17.55 14.93 4.08
C ALA A 168 18.46 14.48 2.91
N ALA A 169 18.71 15.35 1.93
CA ALA A 169 19.52 15.03 0.76
C ALA A 169 21.03 14.83 1.06
N ARG A 170 21.56 15.48 2.12
CA ARG A 170 22.96 15.29 2.54
C ARG A 170 23.14 13.98 3.29
N ALA A 171 22.25 13.71 4.23
CA ALA A 171 22.28 12.48 5.01
C ALA A 171 22.13 11.25 4.11
N ASP A 172 21.25 11.31 3.11
CA ASP A 172 21.04 10.26 2.11
C ASP A 172 22.34 9.91 1.37
N VAL A 173 23.04 10.90 0.82
CA VAL A 173 24.29 10.68 0.07
C VAL A 173 25.41 10.17 0.97
N ILE A 174 25.54 10.71 2.19
CA ILE A 174 26.54 10.23 3.15
C ILE A 174 26.25 8.78 3.52
N ALA A 175 24.99 8.43 3.79
CA ALA A 175 24.58 7.07 4.10
C ALA A 175 24.89 6.11 2.94
N SER A 176 24.55 6.47 1.70
CA SER A 176 24.87 5.68 0.51
C SER A 176 26.37 5.45 0.34
N LEU A 177 27.19 6.50 0.49
CA LEU A 177 28.65 6.38 0.36
C LEU A 177 29.26 5.53 1.47
N VAL A 178 28.81 5.69 2.72
CA VAL A 178 29.26 4.86 3.85
C VAL A 178 28.90 3.40 3.60
N PHE A 179 27.69 3.12 3.11
CA PHE A 179 27.24 1.77 2.80
C PHE A 179 28.05 1.13 1.66
N LEU A 180 28.32 1.86 0.59
CA LEU A 180 29.17 1.40 -0.52
C LEU A 180 30.61 1.12 -0.04
N LEU A 181 31.20 2.02 0.76
CA LEU A 181 32.54 1.81 1.32
C LEU A 181 32.59 0.62 2.27
N ALA A 182 31.56 0.44 3.10
CA ALA A 182 31.44 -0.73 3.97
C ALA A 182 31.32 -2.03 3.14
N GLY A 183 30.57 -2.01 2.03
CA GLY A 183 30.46 -3.15 1.11
C GLY A 183 31.80 -3.49 0.44
N ILE A 184 32.54 -2.50 -0.06
CA ILE A 184 33.90 -2.70 -0.61
C ILE A 184 34.82 -3.29 0.47
N GLY A 185 34.77 -2.73 1.68
CA GLY A 185 35.51 -3.23 2.84
C GLY A 185 35.16 -4.69 3.16
N ALA A 186 33.88 -5.05 3.13
CA ALA A 186 33.40 -6.41 3.37
C ALA A 186 33.91 -7.40 2.29
N ILE A 187 33.92 -7.01 1.01
CA ILE A 187 34.46 -7.86 -0.08
C ILE A 187 35.96 -8.10 0.09
N VAL A 188 36.72 -7.06 0.43
CA VAL A 188 38.17 -7.19 0.68
C VAL A 188 38.43 -8.01 1.94
N TRP A 189 37.63 -7.80 2.99
CA TRP A 189 37.70 -8.57 4.23
C TRP A 189 37.43 -10.06 3.98
N ASP A 190 36.38 -10.37 3.20
CA ASP A 190 36.05 -11.74 2.80
C ASP A 190 37.24 -12.44 2.15
N ALA A 191 37.89 -11.77 1.20
CA ALA A 191 38.99 -12.33 0.42
C ALA A 191 40.31 -12.46 1.20
N THR A 192 40.52 -11.69 2.28
CA THR A 192 41.81 -11.60 2.96
C THR A 192 41.83 -12.19 4.36
N LEU A 193 40.77 -11.96 5.14
CA LEU A 193 40.65 -12.36 6.54
C LEU A 193 39.56 -13.41 6.74
N GLY A 194 38.57 -13.46 5.84
CA GLY A 194 37.39 -14.30 5.95
C GLY A 194 36.47 -13.87 7.10
N PHE A 195 35.22 -14.34 7.05
CA PHE A 195 34.21 -14.06 8.09
C PHE A 195 34.14 -15.15 9.17
N PHE A 196 34.76 -16.31 8.93
CA PHE A 196 34.61 -17.47 9.80
C PHE A 196 35.98 -18.01 10.24
N PRO A 197 36.14 -18.39 11.52
CA PRO A 197 37.36 -19.02 11.99
C PRO A 197 37.41 -20.47 11.51
N THR A 198 38.27 -20.75 10.53
CA THR A 198 38.41 -22.07 9.90
C THR A 198 39.56 -22.91 10.47
N GLY A 199 40.28 -22.39 11.48
CA GLY A 199 41.45 -23.07 12.07
C GLY A 199 42.66 -23.19 11.12
N GLY A 200 42.57 -22.65 9.90
CA GLY A 200 43.57 -22.63 8.85
C GLY A 200 43.42 -21.37 7.98
N ASP A 201 43.70 -21.47 6.68
CA ASP A 201 43.50 -20.33 5.76
C ASP A 201 42.02 -19.90 5.72
N PRO A 202 41.73 -18.59 5.61
CA PRO A 202 40.36 -18.10 5.52
C PRO A 202 39.59 -18.71 4.36
N ILE A 203 38.37 -19.18 4.60
CA ILE A 203 37.45 -19.61 3.53
C ILE A 203 36.54 -18.42 3.18
N PRO A 204 36.74 -17.76 2.02
CA PRO A 204 35.87 -16.66 1.59
C PRO A 204 34.48 -17.19 1.22
N ILE A 205 33.46 -16.37 1.46
CA ILE A 205 32.07 -16.66 1.07
C ILE A 205 31.92 -16.57 -0.45
N LEU A 206 32.49 -15.53 -1.06
CA LEU A 206 32.49 -15.36 -2.52
C LEU A 206 33.52 -16.30 -3.16
N ALA A 207 33.18 -16.84 -4.33
CA ALA A 207 34.07 -17.75 -5.02
C ALA A 207 35.42 -17.07 -5.36
N PRO A 208 36.57 -17.65 -4.97
CA PRO A 208 37.90 -17.08 -5.27
C PRO A 208 38.14 -16.86 -6.78
N ALA A 209 37.52 -17.70 -7.62
CA ALA A 209 37.59 -17.63 -9.08
C ALA A 209 37.01 -16.32 -9.66
N LEU A 210 36.21 -15.58 -8.89
CA LEU A 210 35.72 -14.26 -9.30
C LEU A 210 36.84 -13.23 -9.37
N TRP A 211 37.97 -13.46 -8.72
CA TRP A 211 39.12 -12.56 -8.83
C TRP A 211 39.96 -12.86 -10.08
N PRO A 212 40.48 -11.83 -10.77
CA PRO A 212 40.26 -10.40 -10.52
C PRO A 212 39.05 -9.82 -11.28
N VAL A 213 38.55 -10.52 -12.30
CA VAL A 213 37.63 -9.94 -13.29
C VAL A 213 36.22 -9.75 -12.74
N GLY A 214 35.62 -10.79 -12.15
CA GLY A 214 34.27 -10.73 -11.60
C GLY A 214 34.14 -9.70 -10.47
N ILE A 215 35.06 -9.72 -9.50
CA ILE A 215 35.09 -8.72 -8.44
C ILE A 215 35.46 -7.34 -9.00
N GLY A 216 36.33 -7.24 -10.00
CA GLY A 216 36.64 -5.99 -10.69
C GLY A 216 35.39 -5.35 -11.33
N ILE A 217 34.50 -6.14 -11.92
CA ILE A 217 33.21 -5.69 -12.45
C ILE A 217 32.31 -5.17 -11.32
N LEU A 218 32.20 -5.92 -10.22
CA LEU A 218 31.40 -5.51 -9.06
C LEU A 218 31.89 -4.18 -8.47
N LEU A 219 33.21 -4.05 -8.27
CA LEU A 219 33.81 -2.80 -7.77
C LEU A 219 33.59 -1.64 -8.75
N ALA A 220 33.66 -1.88 -10.06
CA ALA A 220 33.38 -0.85 -11.06
C ALA A 220 31.92 -0.38 -11.00
N LEU A 221 30.96 -1.29 -10.79
CA LEU A 221 29.55 -0.94 -10.60
C LEU A 221 29.36 -0.11 -9.33
N MET A 222 29.94 -0.53 -8.19
CA MET A 222 29.87 0.21 -6.93
C MET A 222 30.48 1.62 -7.02
N ILE A 223 31.61 1.75 -7.73
CA ILE A 223 32.24 3.06 -7.97
C ILE A 223 31.35 3.92 -8.87
N ALA A 224 30.75 3.36 -9.93
CA ALA A 224 29.83 4.09 -10.79
C ALA A 224 28.60 4.60 -10.03
N GLU A 225 28.08 3.80 -9.09
CA GLU A 225 26.97 4.16 -8.21
C GLU A 225 27.37 5.29 -7.24
N ALA A 226 28.55 5.21 -6.63
CA ALA A 226 29.11 6.28 -5.81
C ALA A 226 29.26 7.60 -6.60
N VAL A 227 29.77 7.53 -7.84
CA VAL A 227 29.90 8.68 -8.73
C VAL A 227 28.53 9.27 -9.06
N LEU A 228 27.53 8.44 -9.32
CA LEU A 228 26.16 8.89 -9.58
C LEU A 228 25.57 9.61 -8.35
N ALA A 229 25.72 9.03 -7.15
CA ALA A 229 25.25 9.63 -5.90
C ALA A 229 25.88 11.02 -5.68
N VAL A 230 27.19 11.15 -5.88
CA VAL A 230 27.92 12.43 -5.78
C VAL A 230 27.47 13.41 -6.87
N ALA A 231 27.27 12.95 -8.11
CA ALA A 231 26.83 13.80 -9.22
C ALA A 231 25.41 14.36 -9.01
N VAL A 232 24.49 13.54 -8.51
CA VAL A 232 23.12 13.94 -8.16
C VAL A 232 23.15 14.94 -7.00
N TYR A 233 23.97 14.68 -5.98
CA TYR A 233 24.15 15.59 -4.85
C TYR A 233 24.69 16.96 -5.29
N ALA A 234 25.75 16.97 -6.12
CA ALA A 234 26.35 18.19 -6.64
C ALA A 234 25.36 19.03 -7.46
N ARG A 235 24.49 18.36 -8.22
CA ARG A 235 23.45 19.02 -9.03
C ARG A 235 22.20 19.41 -8.21
N ARG A 236 22.09 18.97 -6.96
CA ARG A 236 20.95 19.16 -6.05
C ARG A 236 19.59 18.73 -6.63
N ARG A 237 19.60 17.88 -7.66
CA ARG A 237 18.37 17.46 -8.34
C ARG A 237 18.51 16.09 -8.96
N TRP A 238 17.49 15.25 -8.77
CA TRP A 238 17.30 14.05 -9.55
C TRP A 238 16.76 14.41 -10.93
N THR A 239 17.48 13.98 -11.97
CA THR A 239 17.07 14.17 -13.37
C THR A 239 16.69 12.83 -13.96
N VAL A 240 15.87 12.83 -15.03
CA VAL A 240 15.56 11.58 -15.74
C VAL A 240 16.81 10.89 -16.26
N ALA A 241 17.83 11.63 -16.70
CA ALA A 241 19.11 11.05 -17.09
C ALA A 241 19.78 10.29 -15.92
N ALA A 242 19.76 10.87 -14.71
CA ALA A 242 20.29 10.21 -13.52
C ALA A 242 19.47 8.96 -13.14
N ALA A 243 18.14 9.02 -13.22
CA ALA A 243 17.28 7.85 -12.96
C ALA A 243 17.49 6.72 -13.97
N VAL A 244 17.71 7.05 -15.25
CA VAL A 244 18.03 6.06 -16.29
C VAL A 244 19.40 5.43 -16.01
N VAL A 245 20.42 6.22 -15.69
CA VAL A 245 21.75 5.67 -15.33
C VAL A 245 21.66 4.79 -14.08
N ASN A 246 20.93 5.23 -13.05
CA ASN A 246 20.67 4.42 -11.86
C ASN A 246 20.04 3.08 -12.21
N THR A 247 19.02 3.11 -13.07
CA THR A 247 18.32 1.91 -13.53
C THR A 247 19.26 0.95 -14.27
N VAL A 248 20.12 1.48 -15.14
CA VAL A 248 21.11 0.67 -15.86
C VAL A 248 22.11 0.03 -14.91
N LEU A 249 22.62 0.76 -13.92
CA LEU A 249 23.56 0.23 -12.91
C LEU A 249 22.90 -0.87 -12.05
N ALA A 250 21.70 -0.62 -11.54
CA ALA A 250 20.93 -1.57 -10.76
C ALA A 250 20.63 -2.86 -11.55
N VAL A 251 20.20 -2.74 -12.81
CA VAL A 251 19.96 -3.89 -13.69
C VAL A 251 21.26 -4.63 -14.01
N ALA A 252 22.36 -3.92 -14.28
CA ALA A 252 23.65 -4.54 -14.55
C ALA A 252 24.16 -5.36 -13.35
N PHE A 253 24.04 -4.82 -12.14
CA PHE A 253 24.34 -5.53 -10.90
C PHE A 253 23.45 -6.77 -10.73
N ALA A 254 22.12 -6.62 -10.88
CA ALA A 254 21.17 -7.72 -10.72
C ALA A 254 21.46 -8.86 -11.72
N VAL A 255 21.66 -8.54 -13.00
CA VAL A 255 21.96 -9.52 -14.04
C VAL A 255 23.28 -10.23 -13.76
N TRP A 256 24.32 -9.47 -13.41
CA TRP A 256 25.64 -10.03 -13.07
C TRP A 256 25.54 -11.00 -11.87
N ALA A 257 24.93 -10.57 -10.76
CA ALA A 257 24.86 -11.37 -9.54
C ALA A 257 23.94 -12.59 -9.70
N LEU A 258 22.79 -12.45 -10.37
CA LEU A 258 21.87 -13.56 -10.61
C LEU A 258 22.45 -14.61 -11.56
N THR A 259 23.20 -14.18 -12.59
CA THR A 259 23.85 -15.13 -13.50
C THR A 259 24.85 -16.01 -12.73
N LEU A 260 25.69 -15.40 -11.91
CA LEU A 260 26.65 -16.12 -11.07
C LEU A 260 25.96 -17.02 -10.03
N LEU A 261 24.86 -16.55 -9.42
CA LEU A 261 24.10 -17.35 -8.46
C LEU A 261 23.49 -18.59 -9.12
N LEU A 262 22.86 -18.42 -10.29
CA LEU A 262 22.20 -19.51 -11.02
C LEU A 262 23.21 -20.52 -11.61
N GLN A 263 24.42 -20.08 -11.93
CA GLN A 263 25.51 -20.95 -12.38
C GLN A 263 26.24 -21.65 -11.22
N GLY A 264 25.96 -21.28 -9.97
CA GLY A 264 26.68 -21.79 -8.80
C GLY A 264 28.11 -21.26 -8.69
N GLU A 265 28.41 -20.15 -9.37
CA GLU A 265 29.75 -19.53 -9.41
C GLU A 265 29.87 -18.34 -8.43
N LEU A 266 28.76 -17.87 -7.85
CA LEU A 266 28.78 -16.74 -6.92
C LEU A 266 29.41 -17.10 -5.57
N LEU A 267 29.01 -18.24 -5.00
CA LEU A 267 29.44 -18.70 -3.69
C LEU A 267 30.59 -19.68 -3.82
N ASN A 268 31.54 -19.62 -2.90
CA ASN A 268 32.67 -20.53 -2.86
C ASN A 268 32.22 -21.97 -2.56
N PRO A 269 32.54 -22.95 -3.42
CA PRO A 269 32.20 -24.37 -3.15
C PRO A 269 32.75 -24.89 -1.82
N ALA A 270 33.95 -24.46 -1.41
CA ALA A 270 34.53 -24.84 -0.13
C ALA A 270 33.77 -24.25 1.07
N PHE A 271 33.20 -23.04 0.91
CA PHE A 271 32.32 -22.46 1.92
C PHE A 271 31.02 -23.26 2.04
N LEU A 272 30.43 -23.65 0.90
CA LEU A 272 29.23 -24.48 0.90
C LEU A 272 29.49 -25.82 1.59
N GLU A 273 30.58 -26.51 1.25
CA GLU A 273 30.96 -27.78 1.87
C GLU A 273 31.14 -27.66 3.39
N PHE A 274 31.84 -26.63 3.86
CA PHE A 274 31.99 -26.35 5.29
C PHE A 274 30.63 -26.14 6.00
N VAL A 275 29.70 -25.44 5.36
CA VAL A 275 28.35 -25.22 5.91
C VAL A 275 27.54 -26.52 5.94
N PHE A 276 27.61 -27.33 4.88
CA PHE A 276 26.87 -28.59 4.75
C PHE A 276 27.36 -29.69 5.69
N THR A 277 28.66 -29.97 5.66
CA THR A 277 29.23 -31.18 6.27
C THR A 277 29.68 -30.95 7.70
N ASP A 278 30.27 -29.81 8.00
CA ASP A 278 30.89 -29.56 9.31
C ASP A 278 29.93 -28.90 10.30
N ASN A 279 28.87 -28.24 9.81
CA ASN A 279 27.90 -27.51 10.63
C ASN A 279 26.48 -28.10 10.62
N GLY A 280 26.26 -29.24 9.96
CA GLY A 280 24.98 -29.95 9.98
C GLY A 280 23.83 -29.22 9.28
N VAL A 281 24.13 -28.33 8.34
CA VAL A 281 23.12 -27.65 7.52
C VAL A 281 22.65 -28.57 6.42
N ASP A 282 21.33 -28.82 6.35
CA ASP A 282 20.73 -29.70 5.36
C ASP A 282 20.49 -29.01 3.98
N ALA A 283 20.18 -29.84 2.97
CA ALA A 283 19.88 -29.38 1.61
C ALA A 283 18.68 -28.43 1.53
N ASP A 284 17.70 -28.61 2.42
CA ASP A 284 16.51 -27.77 2.48
C ASP A 284 16.85 -26.36 2.98
N THR A 285 17.68 -26.26 4.03
CA THR A 285 18.17 -24.97 4.55
C THR A 285 18.97 -24.22 3.49
N MET A 286 19.82 -24.92 2.73
CA MET A 286 20.58 -24.29 1.65
C MET A 286 19.73 -23.85 0.47
N ARG A 287 18.65 -24.58 0.16
CA ARG A 287 17.65 -24.12 -0.80
C ARG A 287 16.98 -22.83 -0.32
N VAL A 288 16.59 -22.77 0.95
CA VAL A 288 16.02 -21.56 1.56
C VAL A 288 16.98 -20.38 1.46
N LEU A 289 18.24 -20.56 1.84
CA LEU A 289 19.26 -19.51 1.76
C LEU A 289 19.50 -19.05 0.30
N THR A 290 19.53 -19.98 -0.65
CA THR A 290 19.69 -19.66 -2.08
C THR A 290 18.50 -18.86 -2.61
N VAL A 291 17.27 -19.26 -2.27
CA VAL A 291 16.05 -18.53 -2.66
C VAL A 291 16.04 -17.14 -2.05
N ILE A 292 16.33 -17.01 -0.74
CA ILE A 292 16.39 -15.72 -0.05
C ILE A 292 17.46 -14.81 -0.67
N THR A 293 18.64 -15.36 -0.95
CA THR A 293 19.74 -14.62 -1.61
C THR A 293 19.30 -14.15 -2.99
N GLY A 294 18.72 -15.03 -3.81
CA GLY A 294 18.21 -14.68 -5.14
C GLY A 294 17.13 -13.62 -5.11
N VAL A 295 16.16 -13.71 -4.18
CA VAL A 295 15.14 -12.68 -3.99
C VAL A 295 15.78 -11.37 -3.53
N GLY A 296 16.75 -11.40 -2.63
CA GLY A 296 17.49 -10.21 -2.19
C GLY A 296 18.20 -9.51 -3.36
N LEU A 297 18.85 -10.27 -4.24
CA LEU A 297 19.53 -9.77 -5.43
C LEU A 297 18.58 -9.16 -6.48
N VAL A 298 17.28 -9.44 -6.41
CA VAL A 298 16.25 -8.79 -7.24
C VAL A 298 15.61 -7.61 -6.51
N ALA A 299 15.26 -7.80 -5.24
CA ALA A 299 14.52 -6.84 -4.44
C ALA A 299 15.34 -5.57 -4.17
N PHE A 300 16.64 -5.72 -3.86
CA PHE A 300 17.51 -4.57 -3.59
C PHE A 300 17.66 -3.65 -4.81
N PRO A 301 18.00 -4.13 -6.02
CA PRO A 301 18.07 -3.29 -7.21
C PRO A 301 16.69 -2.73 -7.64
N ALA A 302 15.62 -3.52 -7.48
CA ALA A 302 14.27 -3.04 -7.79
C ALA A 302 13.85 -1.88 -6.89
N TRP A 303 14.18 -1.95 -5.59
CA TRP A 303 13.95 -0.87 -4.65
C TRP A 303 14.73 0.39 -5.03
N ASP A 304 16.02 0.25 -5.33
CA ASP A 304 16.89 1.36 -5.74
C ASP A 304 16.38 2.06 -7.01
N ILE A 305 15.90 1.31 -8.00
CA ILE A 305 15.24 1.84 -9.20
C ILE A 305 14.02 2.68 -8.82
N VAL A 306 13.11 2.11 -8.02
CA VAL A 306 11.86 2.77 -7.62
C VAL A 306 12.17 4.06 -6.86
N ASP A 307 13.12 4.04 -5.92
CA ASP A 307 13.53 5.21 -5.16
C ASP A 307 14.10 6.32 -6.07
N GLY A 308 14.99 5.98 -7.01
CA GLY A 308 15.53 6.94 -7.99
C GLY A 308 14.46 7.61 -8.86
N TRP A 309 13.45 6.84 -9.29
CA TRP A 309 12.31 7.38 -10.05
C TRP A 309 11.35 8.21 -9.18
N MET A 310 11.09 7.79 -7.94
CA MET A 310 10.29 8.57 -6.98
C MET A 310 10.95 9.91 -6.66
N LYS A 311 12.28 9.93 -6.43
CA LYS A 311 13.05 11.15 -6.21
C LYS A 311 13.02 12.06 -7.45
N THR A 312 13.04 11.49 -8.65
CA THR A 312 12.90 12.24 -9.92
C THR A 312 11.50 12.83 -10.10
N ALA A 313 10.44 12.09 -9.75
CA ALA A 313 9.07 12.57 -9.83
C ALA A 313 8.82 13.73 -8.85
N ARG A 314 9.31 13.62 -7.61
CA ARG A 314 9.24 14.71 -6.62
C ARG A 314 9.99 15.96 -7.08
N ALA A 315 11.16 15.81 -7.69
CA ALA A 315 11.92 16.94 -8.23
C ALA A 315 11.21 17.65 -9.41
N ARG A 316 10.27 16.99 -10.08
CA ARG A 316 9.46 17.55 -11.18
C ARG A 316 8.11 18.12 -10.72
N GLY A 317 7.54 17.61 -9.63
CA GLY A 317 6.26 18.04 -9.07
C GLY A 317 6.32 19.30 -8.20
N ILE A 318 7.49 19.94 -8.08
CA ILE A 318 7.67 21.28 -7.49
C ILE A 318 7.56 22.30 -8.64
N GLY A 319 6.38 22.39 -9.23
CA GLY A 319 6.03 23.32 -10.30
C GLY A 319 4.59 23.78 -10.15
#